data_AF-A0A413WQT6-F1
#
_entry.id   AF-A0A413WQT6-F1
#
_cell.length_a   1.000
_cell.length_b   1.000
_cell.length_c   1.000
_cell.angle_alpha   90.00
_cell.angle_beta   90.00
_cell.angle_gamma   90.00
#
_symmetry.space_group_name_H-M   'P 1'
#
loop_
_entity.id
_entity.type
_entity.pdbx_description
1 polymer ?
#
loop_
_entity_poly.entity_id
_entity_poly.type
_entity_poly.pdbx_seq_one_letter_code
_entity_poly.pdbx_strand_id
1 'polypeptide(L)'
;MKQEELPEGFVTLATNGSGDELGFLKDDRETIYAWWHELDELQVAALSFEAFVEVTQAESDVLETFCERVEENGLVFGLSAEQDEGWAYAPSHVEDTDVLLFFSSRELALACRVKEWADYHVIELPVELFLERWLPNMSDDELLCGLDWSSELVGFEYDPETILEYFE
;
A
#
# COMPACT_ATOMS: atom_id res chain seq x y z
N MET A 1 -20.84 -27.19 -10.08
CA MET A 1 -19.95 -26.39 -9.23
C MET A 1 -18.89 -27.34 -8.72
N LYS A 2 -17.64 -27.19 -9.17
CA LYS A 2 -16.53 -27.86 -8.49
C LYS A 2 -16.49 -27.25 -7.09
N GLN A 3 -16.42 -28.10 -6.07
CA GLN A 3 -16.00 -27.64 -4.76
C GLN A 3 -14.52 -27.31 -4.94
N GLU A 4 -14.14 -26.05 -4.84
CA GLU A 4 -12.74 -25.65 -4.91
C GLU A 4 -12.04 -26.31 -3.72
N GLU A 5 -11.15 -27.26 -4.03
CA GLU A 5 -10.53 -28.11 -3.03
C GLU A 5 -9.39 -27.33 -2.38
N LEU A 6 -9.49 -27.09 -1.07
CA LEU A 6 -8.41 -26.50 -0.31
C LEU A 6 -7.20 -27.44 -0.25
N PRO A 7 -5.97 -26.88 -0.11
CA PRO A 7 -4.77 -27.68 0.10
C PRO A 7 -4.93 -28.64 1.28
N GLU A 8 -4.34 -29.82 1.17
CA GLU A 8 -4.43 -30.84 2.21
C GLU A 8 -3.92 -30.30 3.56
N GLY A 9 -4.78 -30.34 4.57
CA GLY A 9 -4.42 -29.88 5.92
C GLY A 9 -4.49 -28.38 6.14
N PHE A 10 -4.91 -27.58 5.16
CA PHE A 10 -5.16 -26.15 5.32
C PHE A 10 -6.34 -25.90 6.29
N VAL A 11 -6.18 -24.90 7.14
CA VAL A 11 -7.19 -24.41 8.08
C VAL A 11 -7.38 -22.92 7.84
N THR A 12 -8.55 -22.57 7.33
CA THR A 12 -8.97 -21.20 7.05
C THR A 12 -9.16 -20.41 8.33
N LEU A 13 -8.58 -19.22 8.39
CA LEU A 13 -8.79 -18.19 9.42
C LEU A 13 -9.72 -17.08 8.91
N ALA A 14 -9.51 -16.65 7.67
CA ALA A 14 -10.28 -15.59 7.02
C ALA A 14 -10.41 -15.85 5.51
N THR A 15 -11.40 -15.23 4.89
CA THR A 15 -11.62 -15.28 3.43
C THR A 15 -11.88 -13.87 2.94
N ASN A 16 -11.39 -13.50 1.76
CA ASN A 16 -11.84 -12.28 1.10
C ASN A 16 -13.16 -12.53 0.33
N GLY A 17 -13.74 -11.48 -0.24
CA GLY A 17 -14.98 -11.57 -1.02
C GLY A 17 -14.81 -12.21 -2.41
N SER A 18 -13.58 -12.35 -2.90
CA SER A 18 -13.25 -12.96 -4.20
C SER A 18 -13.05 -14.48 -4.11
N GLY A 19 -12.80 -15.01 -2.92
CA GLY A 19 -12.69 -16.44 -2.64
C GLY A 19 -11.37 -16.87 -2.02
N ASP A 20 -10.32 -16.04 -2.08
CA ASP A 20 -9.00 -16.34 -1.51
C ASP A 20 -9.05 -16.45 0.02
N GLU A 21 -8.18 -17.31 0.55
CA GLU A 21 -8.22 -17.70 1.95
C GLU A 21 -6.90 -17.46 2.67
N LEU A 22 -6.97 -16.86 3.85
CA LEU A 22 -5.83 -16.75 4.76
C LEU A 22 -5.94 -17.85 5.83
N GLY A 23 -4.87 -18.57 6.11
CA GLY A 23 -4.90 -19.70 7.03
C GLY A 23 -3.53 -20.24 7.44
N PHE A 24 -3.52 -21.44 8.01
CA PHE A 24 -2.30 -22.16 8.39
C PHE A 24 -2.43 -23.65 8.06
N LEU A 25 -1.32 -24.39 8.01
CA LEU A 25 -1.33 -25.83 7.80
C LEU A 25 -1.39 -26.58 9.14
N LYS A 26 -2.14 -27.68 9.23
CA LYS A 26 -2.25 -28.46 10.50
C LYS A 26 -0.91 -28.89 11.09
N ASP A 27 0.05 -29.18 10.22
CA ASP A 27 1.42 -29.61 10.55
C ASP A 27 2.42 -28.44 10.68
N ASP A 28 2.03 -27.23 10.29
CA ASP A 28 2.78 -25.98 10.45
C ASP A 28 1.83 -24.84 10.86
N ARG A 29 1.70 -24.65 12.17
CA ARG A 29 0.77 -23.69 12.78
C ARG A 29 1.40 -22.34 13.10
N GLU A 30 2.69 -22.18 12.84
CA GLU A 30 3.37 -20.90 13.01
C GLU A 30 3.20 -20.07 11.75
N THR A 31 3.51 -20.64 10.58
CA THR A 31 3.42 -19.92 9.31
C THR A 31 1.97 -19.62 8.92
N ILE A 32 1.74 -18.38 8.51
CA ILE A 32 0.49 -17.92 7.91
C ILE A 32 0.64 -18.02 6.38
N TYR A 33 -0.37 -18.59 5.74
CA TYR A 33 -0.41 -18.80 4.30
C TYR A 33 -1.63 -18.09 3.69
N ALA A 34 -1.46 -17.58 2.47
CA ALA A 34 -2.53 -17.18 1.59
C ALA A 34 -2.75 -18.27 0.52
N TRP A 35 -3.99 -18.65 0.31
CA TRP A 35 -4.41 -19.58 -0.73
C TRP A 35 -5.15 -18.80 -1.82
N TRP A 36 -4.50 -18.73 -2.98
CA TRP A 36 -4.99 -18.05 -4.17
C TRP A 36 -5.75 -19.05 -5.04
N HIS A 37 -7.09 -19.02 -5.02
CA HIS A 37 -7.89 -20.04 -5.72
C HIS A 37 -7.75 -19.94 -7.24
N GLU A 38 -7.64 -18.71 -7.77
CA GLU A 38 -7.51 -18.51 -9.21
C GLU A 38 -6.19 -19.07 -9.77
N LEU A 39 -5.14 -19.04 -8.95
CA LEU A 39 -3.80 -19.49 -9.31
C LEU A 39 -3.52 -20.95 -8.88
N ASP A 40 -4.38 -21.53 -8.05
CA ASP A 40 -4.15 -22.83 -7.39
C ASP A 40 -2.80 -22.84 -6.63
N GLU A 41 -2.50 -21.72 -5.95
CA GLU A 41 -1.20 -21.45 -5.32
C GLU A 41 -1.30 -21.15 -3.82
N LEU A 42 -0.47 -21.85 -3.03
CA LEU A 42 -0.31 -21.61 -1.60
C LEU A 42 0.98 -20.83 -1.36
N GLN A 43 0.85 -19.61 -0.87
CA GLN A 43 1.97 -18.70 -0.62
C GLN A 43 2.13 -18.44 0.87
N VAL A 44 3.38 -18.28 1.32
CA VAL A 44 3.66 -17.83 2.69
C VAL A 44 3.36 -16.34 2.78
N ALA A 45 2.38 -15.98 3.61
CA ALA A 45 2.08 -14.59 3.94
C ALA A 45 2.97 -14.08 5.09
N ALA A 46 3.23 -14.90 6.10
CA ALA A 46 4.14 -14.57 7.20
C ALA A 46 4.67 -15.83 7.90
N LEU A 47 5.84 -15.74 8.54
CA LEU A 47 6.46 -16.87 9.25
C LEU A 47 5.89 -17.12 10.66
N SER A 48 5.08 -16.20 11.17
CA SER A 48 4.37 -16.36 12.44
C SER A 48 3.10 -15.49 12.46
N PHE A 49 2.15 -15.84 13.31
CA PHE A 49 1.00 -14.97 13.58
C PHE A 49 1.43 -13.62 14.17
N GLU A 50 2.40 -13.60 15.10
CA GLU A 50 2.94 -12.34 15.62
C GLU A 50 3.52 -11.47 14.50
N ALA A 51 4.36 -12.03 13.62
CA ALA A 51 4.94 -11.26 12.51
C ALA A 51 3.86 -10.74 11.55
N PHE A 52 2.81 -11.52 11.28
CA PHE A 52 1.68 -11.07 10.47
C PHE A 52 0.99 -9.85 11.11
N VAL A 53 0.63 -9.95 12.38
CA VAL A 53 -0.04 -8.87 13.12
C VAL A 53 0.86 -7.62 13.20
N GLU A 54 2.15 -7.78 13.44
CA GLU A 54 3.10 -6.66 13.50
C GLU A 54 3.15 -5.88 12.19
N VAL A 55 3.19 -6.58 11.05
CA VAL A 55 3.22 -5.93 9.72
C VAL A 55 1.89 -5.25 9.42
N THR A 56 0.76 -5.93 9.60
CA THR A 56 -0.56 -5.35 9.34
C THR A 56 -0.85 -4.15 10.24
N GLN A 57 -0.43 -4.19 11.51
CA GLN A 57 -0.56 -3.05 12.40
C GLN A 57 0.31 -1.88 11.93
N ALA A 58 1.57 -2.13 11.54
CA ALA A 58 2.45 -1.08 11.06
C ALA A 58 1.92 -0.41 9.76
N GLU A 59 1.34 -1.20 8.86
CA GLU A 59 0.67 -0.71 7.65
C GLU A 59 -0.54 0.18 7.99
N SER A 60 -1.39 -0.27 8.92
CA SER A 60 -2.52 0.53 9.41
C SER A 60 -2.08 1.82 10.09
N ASP A 61 -1.03 1.77 10.92
CA ASP A 61 -0.51 2.92 11.65
C ASP A 61 0.02 4.00 10.70
N VAL A 62 0.66 3.59 9.60
CA VAL A 62 1.15 4.51 8.56
C VAL A 62 -0.01 5.21 7.86
N LEU A 63 -1.04 4.46 7.46
CA LEU A 63 -2.23 5.03 6.82
C LEU A 63 -2.91 6.05 7.74
N GLU A 64 -3.20 5.65 8.98
CA GLU A 64 -3.84 6.52 9.98
C GLU A 64 -3.02 7.80 10.21
N THR A 65 -1.72 7.65 10.48
CA THR A 65 -0.83 8.78 10.73
C THR A 65 -0.73 9.72 9.53
N PHE A 66 -0.67 9.18 8.31
CA PHE A 66 -0.63 9.98 7.09
C PHE A 66 -1.91 10.80 6.95
N CYS A 67 -3.07 10.13 7.03
CA CYS A 67 -4.36 10.77 6.82
C CYS A 67 -4.69 11.82 7.89
N GLU A 68 -4.43 11.53 9.17
CA GLU A 68 -4.60 12.50 10.27
C GLU A 68 -3.79 13.78 10.02
N ARG A 69 -2.51 13.63 9.63
CA ARG A 69 -1.64 14.79 9.36
C ARG A 69 -2.13 15.60 8.17
N VAL A 70 -2.52 14.93 7.10
CA VAL A 70 -3.03 15.56 5.88
C VAL A 70 -4.35 16.30 6.17
N GLU A 71 -5.23 15.73 7.00
CA GLU A 71 -6.44 16.41 7.45
C GLU A 71 -6.11 17.66 8.29
N GLU A 72 -5.18 17.55 9.23
CA GLU A 72 -4.78 18.64 10.11
C GLU A 72 -4.14 19.82 9.35
N ASN A 73 -3.33 19.54 8.34
CA ASN A 73 -2.55 20.57 7.63
C ASN A 73 -3.16 20.98 6.27
N GLY A 74 -4.11 20.21 5.74
CA GLY A 74 -4.83 20.45 4.48
C GLY A 74 -3.99 20.25 3.21
N LEU A 75 -2.82 19.61 3.32
CA LEU A 75 -1.83 19.45 2.26
C LEU A 75 -1.28 18.03 2.21
N VAL A 76 -1.10 17.55 0.99
CA VAL A 76 -0.25 16.42 0.64
C VAL A 76 0.99 16.97 -0.05
N PHE A 77 2.13 16.33 0.15
CA PHE A 77 3.38 16.72 -0.48
C PHE A 77 3.84 15.62 -1.45
N GLY A 78 4.54 16.02 -2.50
CA GLY A 78 5.20 15.08 -3.39
C GLY A 78 6.51 15.62 -3.92
N LEU A 79 7.19 14.79 -4.70
CA LEU A 79 8.39 15.16 -5.43
C LEU A 79 8.08 15.13 -6.93
N SER A 80 8.54 16.15 -7.66
CA SER A 80 8.34 16.23 -9.11
C SER A 80 9.56 16.83 -9.80
N ALA A 81 9.88 16.34 -11.00
CA ALA A 81 11.00 16.83 -11.81
C ALA A 81 10.82 18.31 -12.18
N GLU A 82 9.61 18.67 -12.60
CA GLU A 82 9.16 20.04 -12.86
C GLU A 82 7.95 20.36 -11.96
N GLN A 83 7.48 21.61 -11.97
CA GLN A 83 6.36 22.03 -11.11
C GLN A 83 5.07 21.22 -11.33
N ASP A 84 4.80 20.85 -12.58
CA ASP A 84 3.55 20.20 -13.01
C ASP A 84 3.78 18.89 -13.80
N GLU A 85 5.02 18.40 -13.90
CA GLU A 85 5.37 17.21 -14.71
C GLU A 85 6.49 16.38 -14.06
N GLY A 86 6.35 15.05 -14.12
CA GLY A 86 7.37 14.10 -13.68
C GLY A 86 7.32 13.78 -12.19
N TRP A 87 6.16 13.36 -11.69
CA TRP A 87 5.98 12.92 -10.30
C TRP A 87 6.91 11.76 -9.93
N ALA A 88 7.34 11.70 -8.68
CA ALA A 88 8.16 10.60 -8.17
C ALA A 88 7.33 9.31 -8.08
N TYR A 89 7.81 8.26 -8.72
CA TYR A 89 7.17 6.95 -8.74
C TYR A 89 8.21 5.84 -8.69
N ALA A 90 7.82 4.67 -8.18
CA ALA A 90 8.62 3.45 -8.20
C ALA A 90 7.76 2.27 -8.69
N PRO A 91 8.33 1.24 -9.32
CA PRO A 91 7.60 0.02 -9.62
C PRO A 91 7.08 -0.65 -8.34
N SER A 92 5.85 -1.13 -8.36
CA SER A 92 5.27 -1.87 -7.25
C SER A 92 6.04 -3.17 -6.96
N HIS A 93 6.10 -3.54 -5.69
CA HIS A 93 6.63 -4.83 -5.26
C HIS A 93 5.57 -5.93 -5.19
N VAL A 94 4.28 -5.56 -5.23
CA VAL A 94 3.15 -6.48 -5.07
C VAL A 94 2.36 -6.68 -6.36
N GLU A 95 2.31 -5.69 -7.23
CA GLU A 95 1.52 -5.70 -8.47
C GLU A 95 2.36 -5.28 -9.69
N ASP A 96 1.85 -5.57 -10.90
CA ASP A 96 2.49 -5.14 -12.17
C ASP A 96 2.07 -3.72 -12.55
N THR A 97 2.31 -2.77 -11.64
CA THR A 97 1.96 -1.35 -11.78
C THR A 97 3.01 -0.43 -11.12
N ASP A 98 2.82 0.88 -11.23
CA ASP A 98 3.65 1.91 -10.61
C ASP A 98 2.99 2.49 -9.33
N VAL A 99 3.85 2.86 -8.37
CA VAL A 99 3.49 3.47 -7.09
C VAL A 99 3.88 4.94 -7.12
N LEU A 100 2.90 5.84 -7.05
CA LEU A 100 3.16 7.28 -6.90
C LEU A 100 3.40 7.63 -5.43
N LEU A 101 4.42 8.43 -5.15
CA LEU A 101 4.81 8.74 -3.77
C LEU A 101 4.16 10.03 -3.24
N PHE A 102 3.57 9.94 -2.04
CA PHE A 102 2.95 11.04 -1.32
C PHE A 102 3.43 11.11 0.11
N PHE A 103 3.55 12.34 0.63
CA PHE A 103 4.08 12.60 1.96
C PHE A 103 3.13 13.51 2.74
N SER A 104 2.95 13.21 4.02
CA SER A 104 2.12 14.00 4.94
C SER A 104 2.82 15.28 5.42
N SER A 105 4.13 15.43 5.14
CA SER A 105 4.90 16.62 5.49
C SER A 105 5.99 16.93 4.47
N ARG A 106 6.37 18.21 4.41
CA ARG A 106 7.46 18.71 3.57
C ARG A 106 8.80 18.06 3.93
N GLU A 107 9.03 17.82 5.21
CA GLU A 107 10.27 17.23 5.72
C GLU A 107 10.45 15.78 5.23
N LEU A 108 9.37 14.99 5.22
CA LEU A 108 9.39 13.62 4.71
C LEU A 108 9.66 13.60 3.20
N ALA A 109 8.97 14.45 2.41
CA ALA A 109 9.24 14.59 0.98
C ALA A 109 10.72 14.95 0.72
N LEU A 110 11.27 15.91 1.47
CA LEU A 110 12.68 16.30 1.33
C LEU A 110 13.65 15.17 1.70
N ALA A 111 13.31 14.32 2.67
CA ALA A 111 14.16 13.20 3.06
C ALA A 111 14.27 12.14 1.95
N CYS A 112 13.24 12.02 1.10
CA CYS A 112 13.20 11.14 -0.06
C CYS A 112 13.77 11.75 -1.34
N ARG A 113 14.25 13.00 -1.28
CA ARG A 113 14.90 13.68 -2.40
C ARG A 113 16.34 13.17 -2.59
N VAL A 114 16.46 11.89 -2.96
CA VAL A 114 17.72 11.14 -3.11
C VAL A 114 17.73 10.37 -4.43
N LYS A 115 18.90 9.83 -4.81
CA LYS A 115 19.09 9.01 -6.02
C LYS A 115 18.51 9.69 -7.28
N GLU A 116 17.50 9.12 -7.90
CA GLU A 116 16.88 9.61 -9.14
C GLU A 116 16.03 10.87 -8.95
N TRP A 117 15.56 11.12 -7.71
CA TRP A 117 14.81 12.33 -7.36
C TRP A 117 15.67 13.39 -6.66
N ALA A 118 17.00 13.26 -6.70
CA ALA A 118 17.92 14.18 -6.02
C ALA A 118 17.76 15.65 -6.46
N ASP A 119 17.28 15.88 -7.69
CA ASP A 119 17.04 17.22 -8.24
C ASP A 119 15.55 17.60 -8.30
N TYR A 120 14.65 16.75 -7.78
CA TYR A 120 13.21 17.01 -7.79
C TYR A 120 12.83 18.15 -6.84
N HIS A 121 11.74 18.82 -7.18
CA HIS A 121 11.09 19.85 -6.39
C HIS A 121 10.03 19.24 -5.49
N VAL A 122 9.89 19.79 -4.28
CA VAL A 122 8.74 19.47 -3.42
C VAL A 122 7.54 20.25 -3.90
N ILE A 123 6.45 19.53 -4.18
CA ILE A 123 5.16 20.09 -4.59
C ILE A 123 4.21 20.03 -3.40
N GLU A 124 3.45 21.10 -3.20
CA GLU A 124 2.35 21.18 -2.24
C GLU A 124 1.04 20.97 -2.99
N LEU A 125 0.29 19.93 -2.59
CA LEU A 125 -0.96 19.52 -3.21
C LEU A 125 -2.08 19.70 -2.19
N PRO A 126 -3.10 20.55 -2.45
CA PRO A 126 -4.25 20.66 -1.56
C PRO A 126 -4.93 19.29 -1.36
N VAL A 127 -5.27 18.93 -0.13
CA VAL A 127 -5.94 17.65 0.19
C VAL A 127 -7.20 17.45 -0.65
N GLU A 128 -7.99 18.50 -0.86
CA GLU A 128 -9.19 18.43 -1.71
C GLU A 128 -8.86 17.96 -3.14
N LEU A 129 -7.76 18.49 -3.72
CA LEU A 129 -7.34 18.11 -5.06
C LEU A 129 -6.80 16.68 -5.08
N PHE A 130 -6.13 16.27 -4.00
CA PHE A 130 -5.67 14.90 -3.83
C PHE A 130 -6.85 13.91 -3.80
N LEU A 131 -7.84 14.15 -2.94
CA LEU A 131 -9.00 13.27 -2.77
C LEU A 131 -9.96 13.31 -3.98
N GLU A 132 -10.28 14.49 -4.53
CA GLU A 132 -11.30 14.59 -5.58
C GLU A 132 -10.77 14.32 -6.99
N ARG A 133 -9.45 14.36 -7.20
CA ARG A 133 -8.86 14.18 -8.53
C ARG A 133 -7.74 13.19 -8.60
N TRP A 134 -6.75 13.27 -7.72
CA TRP A 134 -5.59 12.38 -7.84
C TRP A 134 -5.99 10.94 -7.56
N LEU A 135 -6.58 10.66 -6.39
CA LEU A 135 -6.95 9.29 -6.03
C LEU A 135 -7.92 8.64 -7.04
N PRO A 136 -9.00 9.31 -7.52
CA PRO A 136 -9.87 8.73 -8.53
C PRO A 136 -9.17 8.46 -9.87
N ASN A 137 -8.37 9.40 -10.38
CA ASN A 137 -7.66 9.19 -11.64
C ASN A 137 -6.59 8.10 -11.50
N MET A 138 -5.92 8.01 -10.35
CA MET A 138 -4.97 6.93 -10.08
C MET A 138 -5.66 5.57 -10.04
N SER A 139 -6.86 5.50 -9.46
CA SER A 139 -7.66 4.28 -9.47
C SER A 139 -8.07 3.88 -10.90
N ASP A 140 -8.46 4.85 -11.74
CA ASP A 140 -8.78 4.61 -13.16
C ASP A 140 -7.55 4.15 -13.96
N ASP A 141 -6.36 4.61 -13.59
CA ASP A 141 -5.07 4.27 -14.20
C ASP A 141 -4.39 3.03 -13.56
N GLU A 142 -5.05 2.35 -12.61
CA GLU A 142 -4.55 1.17 -11.88
C GLU A 142 -3.21 1.43 -11.14
N LEU A 143 -3.00 2.64 -10.63
CA LEU A 143 -1.79 3.07 -9.90
C LEU A 143 -1.96 2.98 -8.38
N LEU A 144 -0.86 2.70 -7.69
CA LEU A 144 -0.82 2.61 -6.23
C LEU A 144 -0.26 3.88 -5.57
N CYS A 145 -0.55 4.06 -4.28
CA CYS A 145 -0.05 5.15 -3.45
C CYS A 145 1.02 4.67 -2.48
N GLY A 146 2.20 5.28 -2.53
CA GLY A 146 3.26 5.09 -1.53
C GLY A 146 3.23 6.21 -0.50
N LEU A 147 2.82 5.90 0.74
CA LEU A 147 2.61 6.90 1.79
C LEU A 147 3.82 7.01 2.72
N ASP A 148 4.35 8.22 2.90
CA ASP A 148 5.40 8.53 3.88
C ASP A 148 6.61 7.59 3.85
N TRP A 149 7.00 7.17 2.63
CA TRP A 149 8.18 6.33 2.44
C TRP A 149 9.41 6.94 3.10
N SER A 150 10.26 6.08 3.65
CA SER A 150 11.50 6.50 4.31
C SER A 150 12.55 6.97 3.31
N SER A 151 13.60 7.65 3.79
CA SER A 151 14.74 8.08 2.95
C SER A 151 15.51 6.92 2.30
N GLU A 152 15.27 5.68 2.73
CA GLU A 152 15.81 4.48 2.07
C GLU A 152 14.94 3.99 0.90
N LEU A 153 13.82 4.68 0.63
CA LEU A 153 12.78 4.37 -0.35
C LEU A 153 12.07 3.06 -0.04
N VAL A 154 11.69 2.91 1.22
CA VAL A 154 10.95 1.76 1.75
C VAL A 154 9.71 2.28 2.47
N GLY A 155 8.56 1.70 2.16
CA GLY A 155 7.27 1.94 2.79
C GLY A 155 6.21 0.97 2.27
N PHE A 156 4.96 1.20 2.66
CA PHE A 156 3.81 0.42 2.22
C PHE A 156 3.19 1.03 0.95
N GLU A 157 2.44 0.20 0.23
CA GLU A 157 1.75 0.51 -1.02
C GLU A 157 0.25 0.34 -0.76
N TYR A 158 -0.56 1.33 -1.14
CA TYR A 158 -1.99 1.35 -0.85
C TYR A 158 -2.80 1.61 -2.10
N ASP A 159 -3.95 0.95 -2.21
CA ASP A 159 -4.97 1.32 -3.18
C ASP A 159 -5.48 2.74 -2.93
N PRO A 160 -5.69 3.55 -3.99
CA PRO A 160 -6.30 4.86 -3.84
C PRO A 160 -7.66 4.83 -3.10
N GLU A 161 -8.44 3.77 -3.30
CA GLU A 161 -9.73 3.56 -2.64
C GLU A 161 -9.60 3.41 -1.12
N THR A 162 -8.56 2.70 -0.64
CA THR A 162 -8.32 2.52 0.80
C THR A 162 -8.07 3.87 1.49
N ILE A 163 -7.38 4.79 0.80
CA ILE A 163 -7.14 6.14 1.32
C ILE A 163 -8.43 6.94 1.31
N LEU A 164 -9.22 6.87 0.24
CA LEU A 164 -10.53 7.54 0.15
C LEU A 164 -11.48 7.10 1.27
N GLU A 165 -11.59 5.78 1.49
CA GLU A 165 -12.44 5.20 2.54
C GLU A 165 -12.09 5.71 3.94
N TYR A 166 -10.83 6.06 4.22
CA TYR A 166 -10.43 6.64 5.50
C TYR A 166 -11.10 8.02 5.74
N PHE A 167 -11.32 8.80 4.69
CA PHE A 167 -11.89 10.16 4.77
C PHE A 167 -13.42 10.21 4.67
N GLU A 168 -14.11 9.08 4.52
CA GLU A 168 -15.58 8.96 4.46
C GLU A 168 -16.24 8.74 5.84
#